data_AF-X0WKJ8-F1
#
_entry.id   AF-X0WKJ8-F1
#
_cell.length_a   1.000
_cell.length_b   1.000
_cell.length_c   1.000
_cell.angle_alpha   90.00
_cell.angle_beta   90.00
_cell.angle_gamma   90.00
#
_symmetry.space_group_name_H-M   'P 1'
#
loop_
_entity.id
_entity.type
_entity.pdbx_description
1 polymer ?
#
loop_
_entity_poly.entity_id
_entity_poly.type
_entity_poly.pdbx_seq_one_letter_code
_entity_poly.pdbx_strand_id
1 'polypeptide(L)'
;MTKTTKIIIGIIIVVSIIGGIWYGATREPKLEEEEVIKIGAMLVLSGEGAAWGQASQRGIELAVNEANENSSVNGRRIEMIYEDTQGSAS
;
A
#
# COMPACT_ATOMS: atom_id res chain seq x y z
N MET A 1 -29.02 -47.44 10.53
CA MET A 1 -29.10 -46.02 10.95
C MET A 1 -30.55 -45.63 11.14
N THR A 2 -30.92 -45.18 12.34
CA THR A 2 -32.28 -44.68 12.60
C THR A 2 -32.49 -43.36 11.87
N LYS A 3 -33.73 -43.02 11.52
CA LYS A 3 -34.06 -41.75 10.84
C LYS A 3 -33.49 -40.55 11.61
N THR A 4 -33.48 -40.63 12.93
CA THR A 4 -32.93 -39.64 13.86
C THR A 4 -31.42 -39.43 13.66
N THR A 5 -30.63 -40.49 13.48
CA THR A 5 -29.18 -40.37 13.23
C THR A 5 -28.86 -39.64 11.92
N LYS A 6 -29.67 -39.83 10.87
CA LYS A 6 -29.51 -39.11 9.58
C LYS A 6 -29.78 -37.62 9.71
N ILE A 7 -30.81 -37.25 10.47
CA ILE A 7 -31.21 -35.86 10.70
C ILE A 7 -30.11 -35.11 11.48
N ILE A 8 -29.54 -35.74 12.51
CA ILE A 8 -28.46 -35.14 13.32
C ILE A 8 -27.22 -34.87 12.47
N ILE A 9 -26.81 -35.83 11.63
CA ILE A 9 -25.66 -35.67 10.73
C ILE A 9 -25.90 -34.51 9.73
N GLY A 10 -27.11 -34.41 9.18
CA GLY A 10 -27.47 -33.31 8.28
C GLY A 10 -27.37 -31.93 8.92
N ILE A 11 -27.84 -31.79 10.18
CA ILE A 11 -27.75 -30.53 10.93
C ILE A 11 -26.29 -30.15 11.20
N ILE A 12 -25.45 -31.10 11.58
CA ILE A 12 -24.03 -30.84 11.85
C ILE A 12 -23.30 -30.33 10.60
N ILE A 13 -23.62 -30.88 9.42
CA ILE A 13 -23.04 -30.43 8.15
C ILE A 13 -23.48 -29.00 7.85
N VAL A 14 -24.77 -28.68 8.02
CA VAL A 14 -25.29 -27.33 7.79
C VAL A 14 -24.67 -26.32 8.74
N VAL A 15 -24.55 -26.63 10.03
CA VAL A 15 -23.89 -25.77 11.02
C VAL A 15 -22.42 -25.56 10.69
N SER A 16 -21.72 -26.61 10.26
CA SER A 16 -20.31 -26.51 9.85
C SER A 16 -20.12 -25.61 8.62
N ILE A 17 -21.04 -25.69 7.64
CA ILE A 17 -21.01 -24.83 6.44
C ILE A 17 -21.28 -23.38 6.84
N ILE A 18 -22.29 -23.12 7.68
CA ILE A 18 -22.62 -21.78 8.15
C ILE A 18 -21.46 -21.19 8.96
N GLY A 19 -20.86 -21.98 9.85
CA GLY A 19 -19.68 -21.57 10.62
C GLY A 19 -18.48 -21.26 9.72
N GLY A 20 -18.24 -22.07 8.69
CA GLY A 20 -17.17 -21.83 7.72
C GLY A 20 -17.37 -20.57 6.88
N ILE A 21 -18.60 -20.31 6.43
CA ILE A 21 -18.95 -19.08 5.69
C ILE A 21 -18.82 -17.87 6.61
N TRP A 22 -19.30 -17.94 7.85
CA TRP A 22 -19.22 -16.82 8.79
C TRP A 22 -17.77 -16.53 9.20
N TYR A 23 -16.95 -17.57 9.38
CA TYR A 23 -15.52 -17.46 9.64
C TYR A 23 -14.75 -16.87 8.45
N GLY A 24 -15.14 -17.21 7.22
CA GLY A 24 -14.57 -16.62 6.01
C GLY A 24 -14.98 -15.16 5.80
N ALA A 25 -16.24 -14.82 6.04
CA ALA A 25 -16.79 -13.49 5.80
C ALA A 25 -16.41 -12.44 6.87
N THR A 26 -16.01 -12.88 8.07
CA THR A 26 -15.56 -12.00 9.15
C THR A 26 -14.05 -11.70 9.11
N ARG A 27 -13.32 -12.30 8.17
CA ARG A 27 -11.91 -11.96 7.95
C ARG A 27 -11.83 -10.73 7.08
N GLU A 28 -11.42 -9.63 7.68
CA GLU A 28 -10.87 -8.53 6.91
C GLU A 28 -9.63 -9.04 6.16
N PRO A 29 -9.52 -8.76 4.85
CA PRO A 29 -8.28 -9.03 4.14
C PRO A 29 -7.18 -8.29 4.90
N LYS A 30 -6.19 -9.04 5.38
CA LYS A 30 -4.96 -8.45 5.91
C LYS A 30 -4.31 -7.78 4.72
N LEU A 31 -4.58 -6.48 4.54
CA LEU A 31 -3.80 -5.62 3.67
C LEU A 31 -2.36 -5.82 4.13
N GLU A 32 -1.55 -6.48 3.29
CA GLU A 32 -0.10 -6.45 3.50
C GLU A 32 0.27 -4.98 3.64
N GLU A 33 1.01 -4.63 4.70
CA GLU A 33 1.54 -3.28 4.84
C GLU A 33 2.28 -2.97 3.53
N GLU A 34 1.72 -2.08 2.72
CA GLU A 34 2.33 -1.67 1.46
C GLU A 34 3.73 -1.16 1.78
N GLU A 35 4.75 -1.95 1.45
CA GLU A 35 6.12 -1.64 1.82
C GLU A 35 6.54 -0.36 1.08
N VAL A 36 6.55 0.79 1.76
CA VAL A 36 6.82 2.09 1.12
C VAL A 36 8.27 2.14 0.61
N ILE A 37 8.46 2.54 -0.65
CA ILE A 37 9.78 2.81 -1.23
C ILE A 37 10.17 4.25 -0.88
N LYS A 38 11.15 4.42 0.00
CA LYS A 38 11.68 5.74 0.36
C LYS A 38 12.84 6.12 -0.54
N ILE A 39 12.75 7.27 -1.22
CA ILE A 39 13.78 7.78 -2.12
C ILE A 39 14.21 9.17 -1.64
N GLY A 40 15.51 9.36 -1.43
CA GLY A 40 16.10 10.65 -1.08
C GLY A 40 16.49 11.44 -2.34
N ALA A 41 16.20 12.74 -2.35
CA ALA A 41 16.63 13.67 -3.39
C ALA A 41 17.29 14.90 -2.76
N MET A 42 18.59 15.07 -3.02
CA MET A 42 19.35 16.27 -2.65
C MET A 42 19.20 17.31 -3.76
N LEU A 43 18.54 18.42 -3.46
CA LEU A 43 18.20 19.46 -4.43
C LEU A 43 18.65 20.83 -3.91
N VAL A 44 18.86 21.77 -4.82
CA VAL A 44 19.11 23.17 -4.45
C VAL A 44 17.75 23.85 -4.31
N LEU A 45 17.12 23.76 -3.13
CA LEU A 45 15.76 24.27 -2.90
C LEU A 45 15.74 25.72 -2.40
N SER A 46 16.87 26.19 -1.88
CA SER A 46 17.13 27.59 -1.54
C SER A 46 18.47 28.09 -2.11
N GLY A 47 18.74 29.39 -1.94
CA GLY A 47 19.94 30.04 -2.49
C GLY A 47 19.83 30.40 -3.98
N GLU A 48 20.96 30.72 -4.60
CA GLU A 48 21.02 31.23 -5.98
C GLU A 48 20.52 30.21 -7.03
N GLY A 49 20.67 28.91 -6.74
CA GLY A 49 20.20 27.82 -7.59
C GLY A 49 18.77 27.35 -7.34
N ALA A 50 18.01 27.99 -6.44
CA ALA A 50 16.70 27.52 -5.96
C ALA A 50 15.71 27.21 -7.08
N ALA A 51 15.68 28.05 -8.12
CA ALA A 51 14.74 27.90 -9.23
C ALA A 51 14.91 26.55 -9.96
N TRP A 52 16.13 26.05 -10.06
CA TRP A 52 16.44 24.75 -10.67
C TRP A 52 15.98 23.60 -9.79
N GLY A 53 16.32 23.62 -8.49
CA GLY A 53 15.92 22.54 -7.58
C GLY A 53 14.41 22.48 -7.38
N GLN A 54 13.73 23.63 -7.32
CA GLN A 54 12.26 23.66 -7.27
C GLN A 54 11.61 23.15 -8.56
N ALA A 55 12.21 23.42 -9.73
CA ALA A 55 11.73 22.85 -10.99
C ALA A 55 11.90 21.32 -11.01
N SER A 56 13.05 20.82 -10.55
CA SER A 56 13.29 19.38 -10.38
C SER A 56 12.32 18.75 -9.39
N GLN A 57 12.10 19.38 -8.23
CA GLN A 57 11.16 18.90 -7.22
C GLN A 57 9.75 18.72 -7.79
N ARG A 58 9.24 19.74 -8.50
CA ARG A 58 7.91 19.66 -9.14
C ARG A 58 7.83 18.54 -10.18
N GLY A 59 8.90 18.33 -10.95
CA GLY A 59 8.98 17.23 -11.92
C GLY A 59 8.97 15.85 -11.26
N ILE A 60 9.70 15.71 -10.15
CA ILE A 60 9.71 14.48 -9.35
C ILE A 60 8.33 14.23 -8.74
N GLU A 61 7.71 15.24 -8.13
CA GLU A 61 6.38 15.12 -7.53
C GLU A 61 5.34 14.70 -8.56
N LEU A 62 5.37 15.27 -9.78
CA LEU A 62 4.48 14.85 -10.87
C LEU A 62 4.69 13.36 -11.21
N ALA A 63 5.93 12.94 -11.45
CA ALA A 63 6.23 11.55 -11.81
C ALA A 63 5.87 10.56 -10.69
N VAL A 64 6.09 10.92 -9.43
CA VAL A 64 5.75 10.10 -8.27
C VAL A 64 4.24 9.98 -8.09
N ASN A 65 3.51 11.08 -8.29
CA ASN A 65 2.05 11.05 -8.26
C ASN A 65 1.50 10.16 -9.36
N GLU A 66 1.97 10.32 -10.61
CA GLU A 66 1.57 9.46 -11.73
C GLU A 66 1.90 7.98 -11.48
N ALA A 67 3.05 7.67 -10.88
CA ALA A 67 3.46 6.30 -10.56
C ALA A 67 2.60 5.68 -9.46
N ASN A 68 2.26 6.45 -8.42
CA ASN A 68 1.44 5.98 -7.31
C ASN A 68 -0.05 5.84 -7.72
N GLU A 69 -0.57 6.72 -8.58
CA GLU A 69 -1.96 6.65 -9.06
C GLU A 69 -2.23 5.49 -10.03
N ASN A 70 -1.24 5.13 -10.87
CA ASN A 70 -1.44 4.17 -11.97
C ASN A 70 -1.21 2.69 -11.62
N SER A 71 -0.94 2.34 -10.34
CA SER A 71 -0.95 0.98 -9.73
C SER A 71 0.16 0.75 -8.69
N SER A 72 0.87 1.80 -8.23
CA SER A 72 2.06 1.69 -7.38
C SER A 72 3.18 0.86 -8.02
N VAL A 73 4.45 1.14 -7.71
CA VAL A 73 5.56 0.42 -8.34
C VAL A 73 5.70 -0.94 -7.69
N ASN A 74 5.38 -2.01 -8.42
CA ASN A 74 5.33 -3.38 -7.89
C ASN A 74 4.41 -3.52 -6.67
N GLY A 75 3.29 -2.79 -6.64
CA GLY A 75 2.36 -2.76 -5.50
C GLY A 75 2.88 -1.98 -4.28
N ARG A 76 3.95 -1.20 -4.45
CA ARG A 76 4.56 -0.39 -3.38
C ARG A 76 4.48 1.11 -3.70
N ARG A 77 4.00 1.90 -2.75
CA ARG A 77 3.94 3.36 -2.87
C ARG A 77 5.35 3.97 -2.76
N ILE A 78 5.64 4.98 -3.56
CA ILE A 78 6.85 5.80 -3.45
C ILE A 78 6.62 6.97 -2.48
N GLU A 79 7.60 7.23 -1.61
CA GLU A 79 7.69 8.39 -0.74
C GLU A 79 9.03 9.10 -0.97
N MET A 80 8.94 10.38 -1.36
CA MET A 80 10.12 11.21 -1.56
C MET A 80 10.53 11.91 -0.28
N ILE A 81 11.83 11.97 -0.03
CA ILE A 81 12.46 12.74 1.04
C ILE A 81 13.40 13.75 0.38
N TYR A 82 13.18 15.03 0.63
CA TYR A 82 13.96 16.11 0.01
C TYR A 82 14.92 16.72 1.02
N GLU A 83 16.17 16.91 0.60
CA GLU A 83 17.21 17.62 1.35
C GLU A 83 17.65 18.85 0.55
N ASP A 84 17.72 20.01 1.20
CA ASP A 84 18.18 21.25 0.56
C ASP A 84 19.69 21.43 0.71
N THR A 85 20.42 21.34 -0.39
CA THR A 85 21.89 21.52 -0.40
C THR A 85 22.33 22.97 -0.49
N GLN A 86 21.41 23.90 -0.79
CA GLN A 86 21.70 25.33 -1.02
C GLN A 86 22.77 25.59 -2.12
N GLY A 87 23.09 24.59 -2.94
CA GLY A 87 24.17 24.67 -3.92
C GLY A 87 25.58 24.55 -3.32
N SER A 88 25.68 24.22 -2.03
CA SER A 88 26.95 23.87 -1.41
C SER A 88 27.33 22.45 -1.83
N ALA A 89 28.48 22.29 -2.48
CA ALA A 89 29.14 21.00 -2.48
C ALA A 89 29.57 20.69 -1.04
N SER A 90 29.21 19.50 -0.56
CA SER A 90 29.72 18.98 0.71
C SER A 90 31.21 18.66 0.65
#